data_AF-A0ABD4SUR6-F1
#
_entry.id   AF-A0ABD4SUR6-F1
#
_cell.length_a   1.000
_cell.length_b   1.000
_cell.length_c   1.000
_cell.angle_alpha   90.00
_cell.angle_beta   90.00
_cell.angle_gamma   90.00
#
_symmetry.space_group_name_H-M   'P 1'
#
loop_
_entity.id
_entity.type
_entity.pdbx_description
1 polymer ?
#
loop_
_entity_poly.entity_id
_entity_poly.type
_entity_poly.pdbx_seq_one_letter_code
_entity_poly.pdbx_strand_id
1 'polypeptide(L)'
;MNTKIQIIFGQKGANLTFLDSQSQKKIKVKIPIFTICFQKNIPKYLNFNLKFILKLRYFENFIYWLIEQNLLLEKQIFQQKMLKNKVFCLKMVNNFHLLFWKYSFKDIIIFIENDENFASWFKQNFHIFKLEIKKYQKLFLTTTDTVPGIASFYKNCDLDAIFVIKKRDFSKKIVTLVANLEQIKPLIKQENYKKLKKITKKIWPGATTLIIENQSFRIPNQVKLLKLLKKNGPAFVTSANISNEKPLDLVAAKRKFWQITKIFNFGPGTGKVSRIFDLDNKKWIRK
;
A
#
# COMPACT_ATOMS: atom_id res chain seq x y z
N MET A 1 -8.06 -5.34 -32.61
CA MET A 1 -8.30 -3.95 -33.03
C MET A 1 -6.95 -3.26 -33.14
N ASN A 2 -6.49 -2.92 -34.35
CA ASN A 2 -5.19 -2.29 -34.59
C ASN A 2 -5.23 -0.75 -34.41
N THR A 3 -5.92 -0.27 -33.38
CA THR A 3 -6.08 1.17 -33.16
C THR A 3 -4.73 1.83 -32.86
N LYS A 4 -4.33 2.83 -33.66
CA LYS A 4 -3.11 3.62 -33.44
C LYS A 4 -3.50 4.88 -32.65
N ILE A 5 -2.77 5.15 -31.58
CA ILE A 5 -2.98 6.36 -30.78
C ILE A 5 -1.72 7.19 -30.91
N GLN A 6 -1.86 8.39 -31.45
CA GLN A 6 -0.75 9.32 -31.57
C GLN A 6 -0.91 10.45 -30.57
N ILE A 7 0.12 10.63 -29.74
CA ILE A 7 0.18 11.76 -28.82
C ILE A 7 1.10 12.80 -29.43
N ILE A 8 0.58 14.01 -29.65
CA ILE A 8 1.35 15.13 -30.21
C ILE A 8 1.62 16.13 -29.08
N PHE A 9 2.89 16.45 -28.86
CA PHE A 9 3.33 17.40 -27.85
C PHE A 9 3.64 18.76 -28.50
N GLY A 10 3.12 19.83 -27.92
CA GLY A 10 3.40 21.21 -28.35
C GLY A 10 3.78 22.11 -27.17
N GLN A 11 4.50 23.20 -27.46
CA GLN A 11 4.95 24.17 -26.45
C GLN A 11 3.81 24.91 -25.71
N LYS A 12 2.61 24.97 -26.31
CA LYS A 12 1.41 25.66 -25.75
C LYS A 12 0.37 24.71 -25.12
N GLY A 13 0.68 23.41 -24.99
CA GLY A 13 -0.23 22.37 -24.49
C GLY A 13 -0.07 21.04 -25.24
N ALA A 14 -0.64 19.95 -24.71
CA ALA A 14 -0.62 18.62 -25.34
C ALA A 14 -1.99 18.25 -25.89
N ASN A 15 -2.02 17.62 -27.08
CA ASN A 15 -3.24 17.11 -27.70
C ASN A 15 -3.12 15.60 -27.90
N LEU A 16 -4.18 14.85 -27.57
CA LEU A 16 -4.26 13.42 -27.85
C LEU A 16 -5.03 13.23 -29.16
N THR A 17 -4.41 12.56 -30.13
CA THR A 17 -5.05 12.26 -31.41
C THR A 17 -5.22 10.75 -31.54
N PHE A 18 -6.46 10.30 -31.58
CA PHE A 18 -6.78 8.92 -31.89
C PHE A 18 -6.83 8.77 -33.41
N LEU A 19 -6.06 7.83 -33.94
CA LEU A 19 -6.05 7.46 -35.35
C LEU A 19 -6.66 6.07 -35.46
N ASP A 20 -7.90 6.01 -35.92
CA ASP A 20 -8.46 4.73 -36.30
C ASP A 20 -7.72 4.22 -37.55
N SER A 21 -7.02 3.10 -37.41
CA SER A 21 -6.26 2.47 -38.48
C SER A 21 -7.14 1.97 -39.63
N GLN A 22 -8.41 1.68 -39.35
CA GLN A 22 -9.34 1.10 -40.34
C GLN A 22 -10.07 2.18 -41.13
N SER A 23 -10.53 3.24 -40.46
CA SER A 23 -11.27 4.33 -41.13
C SER A 23 -10.43 5.55 -41.51
N GLN A 24 -9.14 5.59 -41.14
CA GLN A 24 -8.26 6.77 -41.19
C GLN A 24 -8.82 8.03 -40.51
N LYS A 25 -9.93 7.92 -39.76
CA LYS A 25 -10.52 9.06 -39.06
C LYS A 25 -9.63 9.48 -37.90
N LYS A 26 -9.31 10.78 -37.88
CA LYS A 26 -8.55 11.44 -36.82
C LYS A 26 -9.53 12.06 -35.83
N ILE A 27 -9.57 11.52 -34.61
CA ILE A 27 -10.33 12.13 -33.51
C ILE A 27 -9.32 12.86 -32.62
N LYS A 28 -9.39 14.19 -32.62
CA LYS A 28 -8.58 15.03 -31.72
C LYS A 28 -9.36 15.28 -30.44
N VAL A 29 -8.78 14.91 -29.31
CA VAL A 29 -9.31 15.25 -27.99
C VAL A 29 -8.37 16.26 -27.36
N LYS A 30 -8.90 17.47 -27.13
CA LYS A 30 -8.20 18.50 -26.37
C LYS A 30 -8.22 18.07 -24.90
N ILE A 31 -7.06 17.77 -24.34
CA ILE A 31 -6.95 17.37 -22.93
C ILE A 31 -6.61 18.62 -22.13
N PRO A 32 -7.42 19.00 -21.12
CA PRO A 32 -7.29 20.29 -20.48
C PRO A 32 -5.95 20.47 -19.77
N ILE A 33 -5.35 19.42 -19.20
CA ILE A 33 -4.04 19.50 -18.53
C ILE A 33 -3.36 18.13 -18.59
N PHE A 34 -2.20 18.08 -19.23
CA PHE A 34 -1.35 16.90 -19.37
C PHE A 34 -0.14 17.07 -18.45
N THR A 35 0.04 16.18 -17.48
CA THR A 35 1.25 16.17 -16.64
C THR A 35 2.14 15.04 -17.15
N ILE A 36 3.23 15.43 -17.82
CA ILE A 36 4.20 14.48 -18.36
C ILE A 36 5.34 14.30 -17.38
N CYS A 37 5.51 13.09 -16.91
CA CYS A 37 6.60 12.71 -16.02
C CYS A 37 7.74 12.15 -16.87
N PHE A 38 8.38 13.01 -17.65
CA PHE A 38 9.56 12.69 -18.42
C PHE A 38 10.81 13.21 -17.70
N GLN A 39 11.87 12.39 -17.65
CA GLN A 39 13.22 12.95 -17.64
C GLN A 39 13.41 13.78 -18.91
N LYS A 40 14.18 14.88 -18.82
CA LYS A 40 14.40 15.89 -19.88
C LYS A 40 14.48 15.29 -21.31
N ASN A 41 14.00 16.05 -22.30
CA ASN A 41 13.94 15.76 -23.74
C ASN A 41 12.84 14.78 -24.18
N ILE A 42 11.63 15.31 -24.35
CA ILE A 42 10.49 14.59 -24.93
C ILE A 42 10.52 14.79 -26.46
N PRO A 43 10.42 13.73 -27.28
CA PRO A 43 10.22 13.89 -28.71
C PRO A 43 8.91 14.65 -28.98
N LYS A 44 8.85 15.36 -30.12
CA LYS A 44 7.67 16.17 -30.54
C LYS A 44 6.37 15.35 -30.66
N TYR A 45 6.49 14.03 -30.84
CA TYR A 45 5.39 13.09 -30.92
C TYR A 45 5.78 11.75 -30.28
N LEU A 46 4.80 11.07 -29.67
CA LEU A 46 4.91 9.67 -29.25
C LEU A 46 3.80 8.87 -29.91
N ASN A 47 4.19 7.76 -30.55
CA ASN A 47 3.27 6.87 -31.23
C ASN A 47 3.03 5.64 -30.36
N PHE A 48 1.77 5.38 -30.03
CA PHE A 48 1.36 4.18 -29.32
C PHE A 48 0.56 3.32 -30.29
N ASN A 49 1.00 2.07 -30.51
CA ASN A 49 0.09 1.08 -31.09
C ASN A 49 -0.57 0.36 -29.93
N LEU A 50 -1.87 0.58 -29.76
CA LEU A 50 -2.58 0.01 -28.64
C LEU A 50 -2.63 -1.52 -28.77
N LYS A 51 -1.88 -2.24 -27.93
CA LYS A 51 -1.93 -3.70 -27.87
C LYS A 51 -3.11 -4.20 -27.01
N PHE A 52 -3.39 -3.57 -25.87
CA PHE A 52 -4.54 -3.89 -25.02
C PHE A 52 -4.84 -2.80 -23.98
N ILE A 53 -6.04 -2.84 -23.41
CA ILE A 53 -6.52 -1.95 -22.34
C ILE A 53 -6.60 -2.72 -21.02
N LEU A 54 -6.02 -2.14 -19.96
CA LEU A 54 -6.14 -2.66 -18.59
C LEU A 54 -6.82 -1.64 -17.68
N LYS A 55 -7.72 -2.12 -16.80
CA LYS A 55 -8.32 -1.32 -15.73
C LYS A 55 -7.52 -1.48 -14.43
N LEU A 56 -7.15 -0.36 -13.81
CA LEU A 56 -6.38 -0.31 -12.57
C LEU A 56 -7.09 0.53 -11.49
N ARG A 57 -7.33 -0.11 -10.34
CA ARG A 57 -7.96 0.51 -9.17
C ARG A 57 -6.98 1.10 -8.16
N TYR A 58 -5.83 0.46 -7.97
CA TYR A 58 -4.85 0.79 -6.95
C TYR A 58 -3.62 1.44 -7.56
N PHE A 59 -3.79 2.68 -8.03
CA PHE A 59 -2.74 3.36 -8.80
C PHE A 59 -1.43 3.53 -8.04
N GLU A 60 -1.49 3.99 -6.79
CA GLU A 60 -0.28 4.22 -5.99
C GLU A 60 0.49 2.91 -5.75
N ASN A 61 -0.23 1.84 -5.38
CA ASN A 61 0.32 0.49 -5.24
C ASN A 61 0.96 -0.02 -6.54
N PHE A 62 0.34 0.26 -7.69
CA PHE A 62 0.87 -0.08 -9.00
C PHE A 62 2.16 0.68 -9.34
N ILE A 63 2.27 1.96 -8.98
CA ILE A 63 3.53 2.71 -9.15
C ILE A 63 4.65 2.08 -8.31
N TYR A 64 4.37 1.71 -7.06
CA TYR A 64 5.37 1.02 -6.23
C TYR A 64 5.74 -0.36 -6.76
N TRP A 65 4.78 -1.11 -7.32
CA TRP A 65 5.06 -2.35 -8.01
C TRP A 65 5.97 -2.15 -9.23
N LEU A 66 5.72 -1.15 -10.07
CA LEU A 66 6.59 -0.86 -11.22
C LEU A 66 8.03 -0.54 -10.79
N ILE A 67 8.20 0.15 -9.66
CA ILE A 67 9.52 0.42 -9.08
C ILE A 67 10.19 -0.88 -8.62
N GLU A 68 9.45 -1.76 -7.95
CA GLU A 68 9.97 -3.07 -7.53
C GLU A 68 10.39 -3.93 -8.73
N GLN A 69 9.70 -3.82 -9.86
CA GLN A 69 10.06 -4.50 -11.11
C GLN A 69 11.21 -3.79 -11.88
N ASN A 70 11.85 -2.77 -11.28
CA ASN A 70 12.89 -1.95 -11.91
C ASN A 70 12.46 -1.24 -13.21
N LEU A 71 11.15 -1.03 -13.38
CA LEU A 71 10.61 -0.39 -14.56
C LEU A 71 10.47 1.13 -14.43
N LEU A 72 10.54 1.64 -13.19
CA LEU A 72 10.49 3.06 -12.86
C LEU A 72 11.59 3.45 -11.89
N LEU A 73 12.12 4.65 -12.06
CA LEU A 73 13.07 5.23 -11.11
C LEU A 73 12.33 5.91 -9.96
N GLU A 74 12.84 5.77 -8.74
CA GLU A 74 12.21 6.35 -7.54
C GLU A 74 12.05 7.88 -7.61
N LYS A 75 12.99 8.57 -8.25
CA LYS A 75 12.95 10.04 -8.43
C LYS A 75 11.79 10.51 -9.33
N GLN A 76 11.12 9.58 -10.03
CA GLN A 76 9.97 9.87 -10.88
C GLN A 76 8.64 9.75 -10.11
N ILE A 77 8.66 9.41 -8.81
CA ILE A 77 7.45 9.26 -8.00
C ILE A 77 6.73 10.61 -7.84
N PHE A 78 5.45 10.60 -8.21
CA PHE A 78 4.52 11.72 -8.16
C PHE A 78 4.52 12.46 -6.81
N GLN A 79 4.99 13.72 -6.80
CA GLN A 79 4.76 14.65 -5.69
C GLN A 79 3.51 15.55 -5.90
N GLN A 80 2.87 15.50 -7.08
CA GLN A 80 1.69 16.31 -7.38
C GLN A 80 0.38 15.54 -7.15
N LYS A 81 -0.61 16.23 -6.56
CA LYS A 81 -1.97 15.70 -6.36
C LYS A 81 -2.62 15.38 -7.72
N MET A 82 -2.85 14.10 -8.01
CA MET A 82 -3.44 13.68 -9.28
C MET A 82 -4.92 14.09 -9.37
N LEU A 83 -5.23 15.03 -10.28
CA LEU A 83 -6.60 15.48 -10.55
C LEU A 83 -7.35 14.48 -11.45
N LYS A 84 -8.69 14.51 -11.40
CA LYS A 84 -9.58 13.75 -12.29
C LYS A 84 -9.45 14.23 -13.75
N ASN A 85 -9.80 13.36 -14.70
CA ASN A 85 -9.84 13.64 -16.13
C ASN A 85 -8.50 14.08 -16.75
N LYS A 86 -7.41 13.64 -16.14
CA LYS A 86 -6.05 13.86 -16.66
C LYS A 86 -5.54 12.60 -17.35
N VAL A 87 -4.77 12.83 -18.40
CA VAL A 87 -3.96 11.80 -19.05
C VAL A 87 -2.52 11.98 -18.57
N PHE A 88 -1.88 10.89 -18.20
CA PHE A 88 -0.50 10.85 -17.74
C PHE A 88 0.28 9.93 -18.67
N CYS A 89 1.46 10.37 -19.09
CA CYS A 89 2.39 9.49 -19.78
C CYS A 89 3.61 9.29 -18.87
N LEU A 90 3.98 8.04 -18.71
CA LEU A 90 5.07 7.60 -17.87
C LEU A 90 6.11 6.93 -18.75
N LYS A 91 7.32 7.47 -18.71
CA LYS A 91 8.48 6.85 -19.36
C LYS A 91 9.07 5.80 -18.44
N MET A 92 9.17 4.59 -18.97
CA MET A 92 9.79 3.46 -18.29
C MET A 92 11.30 3.47 -18.53
N VAL A 93 12.06 2.78 -17.68
CA VAL A 93 13.53 2.71 -17.76
C VAL A 93 14.00 2.11 -19.10
N ASN A 94 13.24 1.15 -19.63
CA ASN A 94 13.49 0.52 -20.94
C ASN A 94 13.00 1.34 -22.14
N ASN A 95 12.79 2.66 -21.97
CA ASN A 95 12.27 3.59 -22.98
C ASN A 95 10.83 3.35 -23.47
N PHE A 96 10.14 2.32 -22.99
CA PHE A 96 8.71 2.18 -23.28
C PHE A 96 7.88 3.22 -22.55
N HIS A 97 6.70 3.49 -23.08
CA HIS A 97 5.77 4.44 -22.50
C HIS A 97 4.48 3.75 -22.04
N LEU A 98 4.04 4.10 -20.83
CA LEU A 98 2.71 3.79 -20.35
C LEU A 98 1.85 5.05 -20.38
N LEU A 99 0.77 5.01 -21.13
CA LEU A 99 -0.25 6.05 -21.09
C LEU A 99 -1.33 5.64 -20.09
N PHE A 100 -1.67 6.55 -19.18
CA PHE A 100 -2.74 6.40 -18.22
C PHE A 100 -3.81 7.43 -18.51
N TRP A 101 -5.06 6.99 -18.60
CA TRP A 101 -6.18 7.92 -18.58
C TRP A 101 -7.01 7.70 -17.31
N LYS A 102 -6.99 8.71 -16.42
CA LYS A 102 -7.77 8.70 -15.18
C LYS A 102 -9.15 9.31 -15.44
N TYR A 103 -10.07 8.46 -15.91
CA TYR A 103 -11.47 8.84 -16.14
C TYR A 103 -12.26 8.96 -14.83
N SER A 104 -11.97 8.10 -13.84
CA SER A 104 -12.63 8.12 -12.53
C SER A 104 -11.61 7.98 -11.39
N PHE A 105 -12.03 8.20 -10.14
CA PHE A 105 -11.17 7.90 -8.99
C PHE A 105 -10.91 6.39 -8.80
N LYS A 106 -11.67 5.53 -9.49
CA LYS A 106 -11.65 4.08 -9.29
C LYS A 106 -10.96 3.30 -10.40
N ASP A 107 -10.83 3.87 -11.60
CA ASP A 107 -10.29 3.14 -12.76
C ASP A 107 -9.33 4.00 -13.57
N ILE A 108 -8.21 3.38 -13.95
CA ILE A 108 -7.22 3.93 -14.87
C ILE A 108 -7.05 2.97 -16.02
N ILE A 109 -7.06 3.51 -17.24
CA ILE A 109 -6.85 2.80 -18.50
C ILE A 109 -5.37 2.91 -18.86
N ILE A 110 -4.69 1.77 -19.03
CA ILE A 110 -3.28 1.70 -19.44
C ILE A 110 -3.17 1.37 -20.92
N PHE A 111 -2.34 2.12 -21.66
CA PHE A 111 -1.91 1.81 -23.03
C PHE A 111 -0.40 1.55 -23.05
N ILE A 112 0.03 0.57 -23.85
CA ILE A 112 1.43 0.12 -23.96
C ILE A 112 1.91 0.32 -25.40
N GLU A 113 3.18 0.70 -25.54
CA GLU A 113 3.88 0.91 -26.81
C GLU A 113 4.06 -0.38 -27.64
N ASN A 114 4.36 -0.24 -28.94
CA ASN A 114 4.35 -1.29 -29.95
C ASN A 114 5.51 -2.30 -29.85
N ASP A 115 5.65 -3.00 -28.73
CA ASP A 115 6.59 -4.10 -28.58
C ASP A 115 5.85 -5.34 -28.08
N GLU A 116 5.86 -6.42 -28.87
CA GLU A 116 5.06 -7.60 -28.57
C GLU A 116 5.58 -8.38 -27.35
N ASN A 117 6.90 -8.41 -27.19
CA ASN A 117 7.55 -9.09 -26.07
C ASN A 117 7.22 -8.38 -24.76
N PHE A 118 7.39 -7.06 -24.72
CA PHE A 118 7.06 -6.23 -23.57
C PHE A 118 5.56 -6.23 -23.29
N ALA A 119 4.72 -6.14 -24.32
CA ALA A 119 3.26 -6.18 -24.15
C ALA A 119 2.82 -7.52 -23.55
N SER A 120 3.33 -8.64 -24.06
CA SER A 120 3.05 -9.99 -23.53
C SER A 120 3.52 -10.12 -22.08
N TRP A 121 4.78 -9.77 -21.81
CA TRP A 121 5.38 -9.77 -20.48
C TRP A 121 4.57 -8.91 -19.51
N PHE A 122 4.21 -7.68 -19.90
CA PHE A 122 3.50 -6.74 -19.04
C PHE A 122 2.11 -7.26 -18.70
N LYS A 123 1.40 -7.86 -19.66
CA LYS A 123 0.06 -8.44 -19.43
C LYS A 123 0.11 -9.55 -18.38
N GLN A 124 1.09 -10.44 -18.49
CA GLN A 124 1.30 -11.54 -17.53
C GLN A 124 1.66 -10.98 -16.15
N ASN A 125 2.63 -10.07 -16.07
CA ASN A 125 3.08 -9.48 -14.82
C ASN A 125 2.03 -8.59 -14.15
N PHE A 126 1.21 -7.88 -14.92
CA PHE A 126 0.07 -7.13 -14.39
C PHE A 126 -1.03 -8.04 -13.82
N HIS A 127 -1.17 -9.27 -14.34
CA HIS A 127 -2.05 -10.26 -13.72
C HIS A 127 -1.50 -10.68 -12.34
N ILE A 128 -0.20 -10.96 -12.24
CA ILE A 128 0.48 -11.28 -10.96
C ILE A 128 0.31 -10.14 -9.95
N PHE A 129 0.49 -8.87 -10.37
CA PHE A 129 0.21 -7.70 -9.53
C PHE A 129 -1.19 -7.74 -8.90
N LYS A 130 -2.22 -8.05 -9.70
CA LYS A 130 -3.60 -8.15 -9.21
C LYS A 130 -3.80 -9.33 -8.25
N LEU A 131 -3.15 -10.47 -8.52
CA LEU A 131 -3.19 -11.63 -7.64
C LEU A 131 -2.54 -11.33 -6.28
N GLU A 132 -1.38 -10.68 -6.27
CA GLU A 132 -0.69 -10.28 -5.05
C GLU A 132 -1.52 -9.31 -4.21
N ILE A 133 -2.16 -8.29 -4.82
CA ILE A 133 -3.09 -7.44 -4.08
C ILE A 133 -4.24 -8.25 -3.47
N LYS A 134 -4.82 -9.18 -4.24
CA LYS A 134 -5.93 -10.02 -3.76
C LYS A 134 -5.50 -10.92 -2.60
N LYS A 135 -4.29 -11.47 -2.66
CA LYS A 135 -3.68 -12.31 -1.62
C LYS A 135 -3.60 -11.59 -0.27
N TYR A 136 -3.27 -10.30 -0.26
CA TYR A 136 -3.11 -9.51 0.98
C TYR A 136 -4.31 -8.59 1.30
N GLN A 137 -5.47 -8.80 0.67
CA GLN A 137 -6.64 -7.91 0.82
C GLN A 137 -7.19 -7.78 2.25
N LYS A 138 -6.94 -8.79 3.10
CA LYS A 138 -7.36 -8.80 4.51
C LYS A 138 -6.40 -8.04 5.42
N LEU A 139 -5.21 -7.69 4.92
CA LEU A 139 -4.23 -6.90 5.66
C LEU A 139 -4.50 -5.40 5.51
N PHE A 140 -4.00 -4.64 6.47
CA PHE A 140 -3.95 -3.20 6.38
C PHE A 140 -2.68 -2.63 7.00
N LEU A 141 -2.25 -1.48 6.49
CA LEU A 141 -1.24 -0.65 7.14
C LEU A 141 -1.93 0.36 8.05
N THR A 142 -1.35 0.60 9.23
CA THR A 142 -1.84 1.64 10.12
C THR A 142 -0.71 2.36 10.82
N THR A 143 -0.83 3.68 11.04
CA THR A 143 0.06 4.35 12.00
C THR A 143 -0.37 4.00 13.42
N THR A 144 0.57 4.04 14.35
CA THR A 144 0.32 3.84 15.78
C THR A 144 1.00 4.96 16.58
N ASP A 145 0.82 4.98 17.90
CA ASP A 145 1.59 5.82 18.84
C ASP A 145 3.09 5.50 18.88
N THR A 146 3.51 4.39 18.27
CA THR A 146 4.90 3.92 18.19
C THR A 146 5.45 4.05 16.77
N VAL A 147 5.44 2.95 16.03
CA VAL A 147 5.82 2.85 14.61
C VAL A 147 4.62 2.39 13.79
N PRO A 148 4.61 2.63 12.46
CA PRO A 148 3.62 2.02 11.57
C PRO A 148 3.59 0.50 11.68
N GLY A 149 2.42 -0.09 11.50
CA GLY A 149 2.20 -1.53 11.61
C GLY A 149 1.47 -2.13 10.41
N ILE A 150 1.77 -3.40 10.14
CA ILE A 150 0.97 -4.31 9.32
C ILE A 150 0.03 -5.06 10.25
N ALA A 151 -1.24 -5.11 9.88
CA ALA A 151 -2.27 -5.64 10.75
C ALA A 151 -3.36 -6.41 10.01
N SER A 152 -4.07 -7.26 10.76
CA SER A 152 -5.30 -7.91 10.36
C SER A 152 -6.27 -7.94 11.54
N PHE A 153 -7.54 -7.62 11.30
CA PHE A 153 -8.55 -7.66 12.36
C PHE A 153 -8.91 -9.11 12.69
N TYR A 154 -9.29 -9.37 13.93
CA TYR A 154 -9.69 -10.71 14.38
C TYR A 154 -10.86 -11.26 13.54
N LYS A 155 -11.86 -10.41 13.23
CA LYS A 155 -13.06 -10.79 12.47
C LYS A 155 -12.78 -11.38 11.09
N ASN A 156 -11.70 -10.95 10.43
CA ASN A 156 -11.34 -11.37 9.08
C ASN A 156 -9.84 -11.64 8.99
N CYS A 157 -9.33 -12.33 10.01
CA CYS A 157 -7.92 -12.53 10.24
C CYS A 157 -7.22 -13.26 9.09
N ASP A 158 -5.96 -12.92 8.87
CA ASP A 158 -5.04 -13.61 7.97
C ASP A 158 -3.61 -13.51 8.52
N LEU A 159 -3.31 -14.35 9.52
CA LEU A 159 -2.00 -14.35 10.17
C LEU A 159 -0.91 -14.84 9.21
N ASP A 160 -1.20 -15.85 8.40
CA ASP A 160 -0.26 -16.41 7.43
C ASP A 160 0.20 -15.34 6.44
N ALA A 161 -0.73 -14.52 5.95
CA ALA A 161 -0.39 -13.37 5.12
C ALA A 161 0.55 -12.38 5.83
N ILE A 162 0.37 -12.11 7.14
CA ILE A 162 1.29 -11.27 7.92
C ILE A 162 2.68 -11.91 8.02
N PHE A 163 2.76 -13.21 8.29
CA PHE A 163 4.03 -13.92 8.42
C PHE A 163 4.78 -13.96 7.08
N VAL A 164 4.10 -14.36 6.01
CA VAL A 164 4.66 -14.46 4.66
C VAL A 164 5.15 -13.10 4.15
N ILE A 165 4.32 -12.05 4.20
CA ILE A 165 4.69 -10.75 3.61
C ILE A 165 5.88 -10.10 4.34
N LYS A 166 6.04 -10.39 5.63
CA LYS A 166 7.15 -9.88 6.43
C LYS A 166 8.38 -10.76 6.43
N LYS A 167 8.34 -11.93 5.78
CA LYS A 167 9.36 -12.98 5.92
C LYS A 167 9.64 -13.27 7.41
N ARG A 168 8.57 -13.39 8.19
CA ARG A 168 8.63 -13.53 9.65
C ARG A 168 8.51 -15.01 10.01
N ASP A 169 9.38 -15.44 10.92
CA ASP A 169 9.30 -16.75 11.58
C ASP A 169 7.98 -16.90 12.36
N PHE A 170 7.28 -18.01 12.14
CA PHE A 170 6.00 -18.35 12.78
C PHE A 170 6.10 -18.48 14.31
N SER A 171 7.28 -18.78 14.87
CA SER A 171 7.51 -18.81 16.32
C SER A 171 7.41 -17.42 16.98
N LYS A 172 7.60 -16.34 16.21
CA LYS A 172 7.58 -14.99 16.76
C LYS A 172 6.16 -14.48 16.95
N LYS A 173 5.71 -14.46 18.21
CA LYS A 173 4.41 -13.92 18.64
C LYS A 173 4.08 -12.55 18.03
N ILE A 174 2.81 -12.35 17.67
CA ILE A 174 2.28 -11.09 17.16
C ILE A 174 1.51 -10.37 18.28
N VAL A 175 1.60 -9.05 18.32
CA VAL A 175 0.91 -8.24 19.33
C VAL A 175 -0.54 -8.05 18.92
N THR A 176 -1.45 -8.22 19.85
CA THR A 176 -2.85 -7.84 19.71
C THR A 176 -3.04 -6.42 20.21
N LEU A 177 -3.40 -5.51 19.30
CA LEU A 177 -3.88 -4.19 19.70
C LEU A 177 -5.37 -4.26 20.00
N VAL A 178 -5.73 -3.70 21.16
CA VAL A 178 -7.10 -3.60 21.64
C VAL A 178 -7.44 -2.17 22.00
N ALA A 179 -8.71 -1.80 21.89
CA ALA A 179 -9.16 -0.45 22.19
C ALA A 179 -9.34 -0.18 23.70
N ASN A 180 -9.61 -1.22 24.47
CA ASN A 180 -9.86 -1.18 25.90
C ASN A 180 -9.66 -2.58 26.50
N LEU A 181 -9.68 -2.65 27.84
CA LEU A 181 -9.52 -3.91 28.56
C LEU A 181 -10.67 -4.89 28.30
N GLU A 182 -11.90 -4.41 28.07
CA GLU A 182 -13.06 -5.28 27.83
C GLU A 182 -12.89 -6.16 26.58
N GLN A 183 -12.15 -5.70 25.57
CA GLN A 183 -11.78 -6.52 24.41
C GLN A 183 -10.80 -7.68 24.74
N ILE A 184 -10.09 -7.62 25.87
CA ILE A 184 -9.18 -8.68 26.33
C ILE A 184 -9.94 -9.71 27.18
N LYS A 185 -10.98 -9.29 27.90
CA LYS A 185 -11.75 -10.13 28.83
C LYS A 185 -12.14 -11.50 28.26
N PRO A 186 -12.64 -11.65 27.02
CA PRO A 186 -12.99 -12.97 26.48
C PRO A 186 -11.78 -13.78 25.97
N LEU A 187 -10.58 -13.21 25.97
CA LEU A 187 -9.37 -13.82 25.40
C LEU A 187 -8.45 -14.47 26.45
N ILE A 188 -8.69 -14.22 27.74
CA ILE A 188 -7.88 -14.72 28.85
C ILE A 188 -8.76 -15.13 30.03
N LYS A 189 -8.21 -15.88 30.98
CA LYS A 189 -8.92 -16.28 32.20
C LYS A 189 -9.28 -15.07 33.06
N GLN A 190 -10.42 -15.16 33.75
CA GLN A 190 -10.96 -14.07 34.59
C GLN A 190 -9.99 -13.61 35.70
N GLU A 191 -9.22 -14.52 36.28
CA GLU A 191 -8.18 -14.21 37.29
C GLU A 191 -7.06 -13.33 36.71
N ASN A 192 -6.58 -13.67 35.51
CA ASN A 192 -5.55 -12.96 34.79
C ASN A 192 -6.07 -11.63 34.26
N TYR A 193 -7.34 -11.54 33.87
CA TYR A 193 -7.99 -10.28 33.56
C TYR A 193 -7.99 -9.30 34.73
N LYS A 194 -8.34 -9.76 35.95
CA LYS A 194 -8.28 -8.93 37.17
C LYS A 194 -6.85 -8.44 37.46
N LYS A 195 -5.86 -9.32 37.32
CA LYS A 195 -4.42 -8.99 37.50
C LYS A 195 -3.98 -7.94 36.47
N LEU A 196 -4.27 -8.18 35.19
CA LEU A 196 -3.93 -7.27 34.09
C LEU A 196 -4.55 -5.88 34.32
N LYS A 197 -5.86 -5.81 34.64
CA LYS A 197 -6.56 -4.56 34.93
C LYS A 197 -5.92 -3.73 36.04
N LYS A 198 -5.38 -4.37 37.09
CA LYS A 198 -4.65 -3.67 38.17
C LYS A 198 -3.32 -3.10 37.67
N ILE A 199 -2.52 -3.90 36.96
CA ILE A 199 -1.19 -3.53 36.47
C ILE A 199 -1.26 -2.41 35.43
N THR A 200 -2.26 -2.46 34.55
CA THR A 200 -2.31 -1.56 33.38
C THR A 200 -2.77 -0.15 33.71
N LYS A 201 -3.30 0.13 34.91
CA LYS A 201 -3.81 1.46 35.31
C LYS A 201 -2.82 2.60 35.08
N LYS A 202 -1.52 2.33 35.24
CA LYS A 202 -0.44 3.33 35.07
C LYS A 202 0.33 3.18 33.74
N ILE A 203 0.02 2.16 32.94
CA ILE A 203 0.83 1.75 31.77
C ILE A 203 0.07 1.97 30.46
N TRP A 204 -1.26 1.75 30.47
CA TRP A 204 -2.10 1.85 29.28
C TRP A 204 -3.12 2.97 29.40
N PRO A 205 -3.43 3.67 28.28
CA PRO A 205 -2.87 3.49 26.93
C PRO A 205 -1.38 3.88 26.81
N GLY A 206 -0.60 3.19 25.97
CA GLY A 206 0.81 3.57 25.75
C GLY A 206 1.69 2.51 25.07
N ALA A 207 2.97 2.86 24.96
CA ALA A 207 4.01 2.11 24.24
C ALA A 207 4.61 0.92 25.02
N THR A 208 3.79 0.21 25.81
CA THR A 208 4.21 -1.02 26.51
C THR A 208 3.28 -2.15 26.09
N THR A 209 3.84 -3.26 25.65
CA THR A 209 3.13 -4.52 25.37
C THR A 209 3.31 -5.45 26.56
N LEU A 210 2.23 -6.10 26.98
CA LEU A 210 2.25 -7.08 28.08
C LEU A 210 1.93 -8.47 27.52
N ILE A 211 2.75 -9.46 27.86
CA ILE A 211 2.47 -10.88 27.58
C ILE A 211 1.80 -11.48 28.80
N ILE A 212 0.65 -12.12 28.62
CA ILE A 212 -0.07 -12.87 29.64
C ILE A 212 -0.81 -14.03 28.98
N GLU A 213 -0.81 -15.20 29.61
CA GLU A 213 -1.33 -16.45 29.01
C GLU A 213 -0.74 -16.71 27.62
N ASN A 214 0.57 -16.52 27.49
CA ASN A 214 1.30 -16.66 26.24
C ASN A 214 0.88 -15.68 25.11
N GLN A 215 -0.10 -14.81 25.34
CA GLN A 215 -0.65 -13.84 24.39
C GLN A 215 -0.12 -12.42 24.67
N SER A 216 0.13 -11.64 23.62
CA SER A 216 0.70 -10.29 23.74
C SER A 216 -0.36 -9.21 23.48
N PHE A 217 -0.63 -8.33 24.44
CA PHE A 217 -1.63 -7.28 24.32
C PHE A 217 -1.01 -5.87 24.45
N ARG A 218 -1.65 -4.88 23.82
CA ARG A 218 -1.36 -3.45 24.04
C ARG A 218 -2.58 -2.59 23.74
N ILE A 219 -2.83 -1.58 24.57
CA ILE A 219 -3.74 -0.48 24.25
C ILE A 219 -2.90 0.70 23.75
N PRO A 220 -2.91 1.04 22.45
CA PRO A 220 -2.10 2.13 21.91
C PRO A 220 -2.63 3.50 22.35
N ASN A 221 -1.75 4.46 22.66
CA ASN A 221 -2.12 5.84 22.97
C ASN A 221 -2.38 6.66 21.69
N GLN A 222 -3.37 6.25 20.89
CA GLN A 222 -3.75 6.97 19.68
C GLN A 222 -5.27 6.93 19.47
N VAL A 223 -5.94 8.03 19.76
CA VAL A 223 -7.41 8.13 19.85
C VAL A 223 -8.12 7.60 18.59
N LYS A 224 -7.64 7.95 17.39
CA LYS A 224 -8.27 7.51 16.13
C LYS A 224 -8.09 6.01 15.87
N LEU A 225 -6.94 5.43 16.23
CA LEU A 225 -6.71 3.98 16.17
C LEU A 225 -7.58 3.23 17.18
N LEU A 226 -7.72 3.76 18.40
CA LEU A 226 -8.64 3.20 19.39
C LEU A 226 -10.09 3.19 18.86
N LYS A 227 -10.55 4.27 18.21
CA LYS A 227 -11.88 4.29 17.56
C LYS A 227 -12.02 3.22 16.48
N LEU A 228 -10.98 3.01 15.66
CA LEU A 228 -10.96 1.95 14.64
C LEU A 228 -11.10 0.55 15.28
N LEU A 229 -10.36 0.28 16.35
CA LEU A 229 -10.37 -1.00 17.08
C LEU A 229 -11.69 -1.21 17.85
N LYS A 230 -12.31 -0.16 18.40
CA LYS A 230 -13.66 -0.27 19.00
C LYS A 230 -14.68 -0.72 17.97
N LYS A 231 -14.62 -0.16 16.76
CA LYS A 231 -15.57 -0.45 15.68
C LYS A 231 -15.37 -1.84 15.05
N ASN A 232 -14.13 -2.28 14.85
CA ASN A 232 -13.83 -3.49 14.08
C ASN A 232 -13.41 -4.69 14.95
N GLY A 233 -13.21 -4.47 16.25
CA GLY A 233 -12.62 -5.43 17.17
C GLY A 233 -11.09 -5.36 17.22
N PRO A 234 -10.46 -6.24 18.02
CA PRO A 234 -9.02 -6.37 18.12
C PRO A 234 -8.35 -6.63 16.76
N ALA A 235 -7.07 -6.27 16.66
CA ALA A 235 -6.25 -6.59 15.51
C ALA A 235 -4.91 -7.19 15.94
N PHE A 236 -4.46 -8.20 15.21
CA PHE A 236 -3.06 -8.61 15.24
C PHE A 236 -2.24 -7.56 14.50
N VAL A 237 -1.19 -7.06 15.14
CA VAL A 237 -0.34 -5.99 14.62
C VAL A 237 1.13 -6.28 14.89
N THR A 238 1.94 -6.00 13.89
CA THR A 238 3.40 -6.05 13.96
C THR A 238 3.96 -4.85 13.20
N SER A 239 5.19 -4.42 13.49
CA SER A 239 5.78 -3.25 12.84
C SER A 239 5.85 -3.43 11.32
N ALA A 240 5.69 -2.37 10.53
CA ALA A 240 5.68 -2.44 9.07
C ALA A 240 7.11 -2.44 8.49
N ASN A 241 7.83 -3.55 8.65
CA ASN A 241 9.16 -3.80 8.09
C ASN A 241 9.39 -5.30 7.86
N ILE A 242 10.38 -5.69 7.06
CA ILE A 242 10.78 -7.11 6.99
C ILE A 242 11.33 -7.55 8.34
N SER A 243 11.12 -8.81 8.72
CA SER A 243 11.57 -9.31 10.02
C SER A 243 13.05 -9.02 10.25
N ASN A 244 13.39 -8.55 11.46
CA ASN A 244 14.75 -8.14 11.88
C ASN A 244 15.30 -6.86 11.23
N GLU A 245 14.59 -6.21 10.31
CA GLU A 245 14.97 -4.88 9.81
C GLU A 245 14.50 -3.75 10.73
N LYS A 246 15.03 -2.54 10.48
CA LYS A 246 14.58 -1.33 11.17
C LYS A 246 13.12 -1.00 10.82
N PRO A 247 12.34 -0.43 11.76
CA PRO A 247 10.99 0.05 11.46
C PRO A 247 11.01 1.10 10.34
N LEU A 248 10.03 1.02 9.44
CA LEU A 248 9.84 1.99 8.38
C LEU A 248 8.84 3.07 8.82
N ASP A 249 8.96 4.27 8.26
CA ASP A 249 7.86 5.24 8.28
C ASP A 249 6.70 4.76 7.37
N LEU A 250 5.57 5.47 7.40
CA LEU A 250 4.39 5.05 6.65
C LEU A 250 4.62 5.08 5.13
N VAL A 251 5.39 6.04 4.62
CA VAL A 251 5.62 6.18 3.17
C VAL A 251 6.49 5.02 2.68
N ALA A 252 7.58 4.75 3.38
CA ALA A 252 8.46 3.62 3.10
C ALA A 252 7.73 2.28 3.27
N ALA A 253 6.85 2.15 4.28
CA ALA A 253 6.00 0.96 4.45
C ALA A 253 5.03 0.76 3.28
N LYS A 254 4.35 1.81 2.81
CA LYS A 254 3.45 1.71 1.65
C LYS A 254 4.19 1.24 0.39
N ARG A 255 5.42 1.73 0.20
CA ARG A 255 6.28 1.31 -0.91
C ARG A 255 6.71 -0.15 -0.78
N LYS A 256 7.22 -0.53 0.40
CA LYS A 256 7.74 -1.88 0.65
C LYS A 256 6.64 -2.95 0.62
N PHE A 257 5.46 -2.61 1.09
CA PHE A 257 4.29 -3.50 1.17
C PHE A 257 3.19 -3.02 0.23
N TRP A 258 3.56 -2.74 -1.02
CA TRP A 258 2.64 -2.23 -2.04
C TRP A 258 1.45 -3.16 -2.29
N GLN A 259 1.53 -4.44 -1.92
CA GLN A 259 0.42 -5.37 -2.04
C GLN A 259 -0.74 -5.01 -1.09
N ILE A 260 -0.47 -4.30 0.01
CA ILE A 260 -1.46 -3.89 1.00
C ILE A 260 -2.11 -2.57 0.56
N THR A 261 -3.40 -2.64 0.21
CA THR A 261 -4.13 -1.49 -0.33
C THR A 261 -4.92 -0.70 0.72
N LYS A 262 -5.20 -1.30 1.88
CA LYS A 262 -5.96 -0.66 2.96
C LYS A 262 -5.01 0.06 3.92
N ILE A 263 -5.21 1.37 4.08
CA ILE A 263 -4.30 2.22 4.87
C ILE A 263 -5.11 3.09 5.83
N PHE A 264 -4.74 3.05 7.11
CA PHE A 264 -5.29 3.89 8.16
C PHE A 264 -4.20 4.80 8.73
N ASN A 265 -4.12 6.03 8.22
CA ASN A 265 -3.17 7.04 8.70
C ASN A 265 -3.83 7.94 9.75
N PHE A 266 -3.32 7.88 10.98
CA PHE A 266 -3.81 8.64 12.13
C PHE A 266 -2.80 9.68 12.64
N GLY A 267 -1.77 9.99 11.85
CA GLY A 267 -0.66 10.86 12.22
C GLY A 267 0.59 10.09 12.64
N PRO A 268 1.70 10.81 12.86
CA PRO A 268 2.98 10.20 13.23
C PRO A 268 2.93 9.61 14.65
N GLY A 269 3.73 8.57 14.86
CA GLY A 269 4.04 8.05 16.19
C GLY A 269 5.41 8.52 16.66
N THR A 270 5.88 7.98 17.79
CA THR A 270 7.20 8.31 18.34
C THR A 270 8.40 7.80 17.52
N GLY A 271 8.18 6.88 16.57
CA GLY A 271 9.25 6.23 15.81
C GLY A 271 10.02 5.16 16.59
N LYS A 272 9.74 4.99 17.88
CA LYS A 272 10.34 3.97 18.76
C LYS A 272 9.38 2.79 18.91
N VAL A 273 9.91 1.57 18.84
CA VAL A 273 9.12 0.35 19.06
C VAL A 273 8.66 0.26 20.52
N SER A 274 7.53 -0.40 20.78
CA SER A 274 7.04 -0.57 22.16
C SER A 274 7.96 -1.47 22.98
N ARG A 275 8.01 -1.21 24.28
CA ARG A 275 8.62 -2.13 25.25
C ARG A 275 7.74 -3.38 25.38
N ILE A 276 8.32 -4.52 25.71
CA ILE A 276 7.60 -5.79 25.88
C ILE A 276 7.99 -6.38 27.22
N PHE A 277 7.01 -6.52 28.11
CA PHE A 277 7.15 -7.20 29.39
C PHE A 277 6.32 -8.47 29.40
N ASP A 278 6.92 -9.56 29.84
CA ASP A 278 6.28 -10.86 30.01
C ASP A 278 5.80 -11.02 31.45
N LEU A 279 4.49 -10.98 31.67
CA LEU A 279 3.87 -11.13 33.00
C LEU A 279 3.83 -12.58 33.47
N ASP A 280 3.89 -13.55 32.55
CA ASP A 280 3.90 -14.97 32.87
C ASP A 280 5.27 -15.32 33.48
N ASN A 281 6.34 -14.86 32.84
CA ASN A 281 7.73 -15.12 33.25
C ASN A 281 8.38 -13.96 34.05
N LYS A 282 7.65 -12.87 34.30
CA LYS A 282 8.10 -11.67 35.03
C LYS A 282 9.42 -11.06 34.51
N LYS A 283 9.60 -10.99 33.18
CA LYS A 283 10.85 -10.49 32.56
C LYS A 283 10.60 -9.51 31.42
N TRP A 284 11.55 -8.61 31.20
CA TRP A 284 11.57 -7.77 29.99
C TRP A 284 12.06 -8.59 28.80
N ILE A 285 11.27 -8.61 27.73
CA ILE A 285 11.67 -9.16 26.43
C ILE A 285 12.32 -8.06 25.58
N ARG A 286 11.85 -6.81 25.73
CA ARG A 286 12.40 -5.63 25.06
C ARG A 286 12.17 -4.38 25.90
N LYS A 287 13.21 -3.60 26.17
CA LYS A 287 13.14 -2.33 26.93
C LYS A 287 13.07 -1.11 26.02
#